data_AF-A0A7X6FUA4-F1
#
_entry.id   AF-A0A7X6FUA4-F1
#
_cell.length_a   1.000
_cell.length_b   1.000
_cell.length_c   1.000
_cell.angle_alpha   90.00
_cell.angle_beta   90.00
_cell.angle_gamma   90.00
#
_symmetry.space_group_name_H-M   'P 1'
#
loop_
_entity.id
_entity.type
_entity.pdbx_description
1 polymer ?
#
loop_
_entity_poly.entity_id
_entity_poly.type
_entity_poly.pdbx_seq_one_letter_code
_entity_poly.pdbx_strand_id
1 'polypeptide(L)'
;MPVVDESALTVVETKKHRKLVKDWESLKSLSENGIPNFGDITQITNDDLRALGPVDVLEGGSPCQAFSIAGMRKGLGDARGNLMLEFCKLAERMKEINGLRYVVWENVKGVLSIEEGTAFGCLLGALRDR
;
A
#
# COMPACT_ATOMS: atom_id res chain seq x y z
N MET A 1 38.34 11.36 -7.65
CA MET A 1 36.97 10.87 -7.38
C MET A 1 36.73 9.72 -8.33
N PRO A 2 36.50 8.48 -7.88
CA PRO A 2 36.26 7.40 -8.81
C PRO A 2 34.86 7.58 -9.42
N VAL A 3 34.81 7.54 -10.75
CA VAL A 3 33.58 7.50 -11.53
C VAL A 3 32.97 6.12 -11.28
N VAL A 4 31.74 6.09 -10.77
CA VAL A 4 30.98 4.84 -10.64
C VAL A 4 30.60 4.35 -12.02
N ASP A 5 30.97 3.12 -12.33
CA ASP A 5 30.62 2.43 -13.57
C ASP A 5 29.18 1.88 -13.44
N GLU A 6 28.24 2.50 -14.15
CA GLU A 6 26.83 2.10 -14.17
C GLU A 6 26.59 0.72 -14.80
N SER A 7 27.59 0.12 -15.46
CA SER A 7 27.46 -1.23 -16.05
C SER A 7 27.46 -2.36 -15.02
N ALA A 8 27.81 -2.08 -13.76
CA ALA A 8 27.85 -3.06 -12.68
C ALA A 8 26.49 -3.29 -11.96
N LEU A 9 25.44 -2.53 -12.30
CA LEU A 9 24.07 -2.82 -11.89
C LEU A 9 23.42 -3.88 -12.79
N THR A 10 24.12 -4.97 -13.04
CA THR A 10 23.48 -6.14 -13.64
C THR A 10 22.69 -6.83 -12.54
N VAL A 11 21.39 -6.55 -12.49
CA VAL A 11 20.42 -7.37 -11.78
C VAL A 11 20.74 -8.82 -12.14
N VAL A 12 21.10 -9.65 -11.15
CA VAL A 12 21.25 -11.08 -11.34
C VAL A 12 19.84 -11.63 -11.62
N GLU A 13 19.41 -11.54 -12.88
CA GLU A 13 18.13 -12.05 -13.35
C GLU A 13 18.17 -13.58 -13.31
N THR A 14 17.75 -14.14 -12.18
CA THR A 14 17.50 -15.57 -12.09
C THR A 14 16.27 -15.91 -12.95
N LYS A 15 16.23 -17.11 -13.57
CA LYS A 15 15.07 -17.60 -14.33
C LYS A 15 13.75 -17.53 -13.55
N LYS A 16 13.81 -17.51 -12.21
CA LYS A 16 12.67 -17.33 -11.30
C LYS A 16 12.10 -15.92 -11.37
N HIS A 17 12.96 -14.90 -11.47
CA HIS A 17 12.57 -13.49 -11.60
C HIS A 17 11.84 -13.25 -12.94
N ARG A 18 12.36 -13.81 -14.03
CA ARG A 18 11.72 -13.72 -15.36
C ARG A 18 10.32 -14.35 -15.44
N LYS A 19 9.98 -15.28 -14.53
CA LYS A 19 8.63 -15.87 -14.47
C LYS A 19 7.65 -14.97 -13.71
N LEU A 20 8.12 -14.29 -12.66
CA LEU A 20 7.32 -13.30 -11.90
C LEU A 20 7.00 -12.07 -12.77
N VAL A 21 7.97 -11.65 -13.59
CA VAL A 21 7.85 -10.57 -14.60
C VAL A 21 7.14 -11.05 -15.89
N LYS A 22 6.28 -12.07 -15.85
CA LYS A 22 5.39 -12.38 -16.99
C LYS A 22 3.92 -12.22 -16.64
N ASP A 23 3.58 -12.27 -15.36
CA ASP A 23 2.19 -12.19 -14.91
C ASP A 23 1.73 -10.72 -14.76
N TRP A 24 2.65 -9.78 -14.57
CA TRP A 24 2.40 -8.33 -14.49
C TRP A 24 1.81 -7.68 -15.76
N GLU A 25 2.08 -8.19 -16.95
CA GLU A 25 1.50 -7.68 -18.21
C GLU A 25 -0.03 -7.94 -18.30
N SER A 26 -0.54 -8.87 -17.49
CA SER A 26 -1.97 -9.17 -17.38
C SER A 26 -2.72 -8.27 -16.39
N LEU A 27 -1.98 -7.50 -15.58
CA LEU A 27 -2.57 -6.57 -14.61
C LEU A 27 -3.15 -5.37 -15.34
N LYS A 28 -4.32 -4.90 -14.87
CA LYS A 28 -4.99 -3.74 -15.46
C LYS A 28 -4.08 -2.51 -15.44
N SER A 29 -4.17 -1.70 -16.49
CA SER A 29 -3.66 -0.33 -16.58
C SER A 29 -2.21 -0.19 -16.09
N LEU A 30 -1.24 -0.42 -16.98
CA LEU A 30 0.14 -0.02 -16.73
C LEU A 30 0.23 1.51 -16.73
N SER A 31 0.94 2.07 -15.76
CA SER A 31 1.45 3.44 -15.86
C SER A 31 2.39 3.58 -17.06
N GLU A 32 2.71 4.81 -17.44
CA GLU A 32 3.63 5.11 -18.56
C GLU A 32 5.00 4.42 -18.44
N ASN A 33 5.40 4.05 -17.21
CA ASN A 33 6.68 3.38 -16.92
C ASN A 33 6.56 1.86 -16.75
N GLY A 34 5.42 1.25 -17.10
CA GLY A 34 5.20 -0.20 -17.00
C GLY A 34 4.93 -0.69 -15.58
N ILE A 35 4.74 0.20 -14.60
CA ILE A 35 4.35 -0.19 -13.23
C ILE A 35 2.82 -0.39 -13.21
N PRO A 36 2.31 -1.54 -12.74
CA PRO A 36 0.88 -1.77 -12.60
C PRO A 36 0.22 -0.69 -11.74
N ASN A 37 -0.87 -0.10 -12.25
CA ASN A 37 -1.66 0.88 -11.53
C ASN A 37 -3.11 0.41 -11.44
N PHE A 38 -3.49 -0.02 -10.24
CA PHE A 38 -4.83 -0.52 -9.95
C PHE A 38 -5.88 0.58 -9.77
N GLY A 39 -5.48 1.86 -9.76
CA GLY A 39 -6.38 3.00 -9.58
C GLY A 39 -6.93 3.07 -8.15
N ASP A 40 -8.25 2.90 -8.01
CA ASP A 40 -8.96 3.01 -6.74
C ASP A 40 -8.68 1.79 -5.84
N ILE A 41 -8.06 2.04 -4.68
CA ILE A 41 -7.72 1.00 -3.69
C ILE A 41 -8.94 0.17 -3.25
N THR A 42 -10.13 0.76 -3.28
CA THR A 42 -11.39 0.10 -2.89
C THR A 42 -11.87 -0.92 -3.92
N GLN A 43 -11.32 -0.89 -5.13
CA GLN A 43 -11.69 -1.74 -6.25
C GLN A 43 -10.67 -2.86 -6.54
N ILE A 44 -9.56 -2.89 -5.79
CA ILE A 44 -8.56 -3.97 -5.90
C ILE A 44 -9.19 -5.29 -5.45
N THR A 45 -9.26 -6.25 -6.37
CA THR A 45 -9.88 -7.56 -6.14
C THR A 45 -8.85 -8.60 -5.68
N ASN A 46 -9.33 -9.74 -5.19
CA ASN A 46 -8.43 -10.85 -4.83
C ASN A 46 -7.75 -11.47 -6.06
N ASP A 47 -8.36 -11.39 -7.24
CA ASP A 47 -7.74 -11.88 -8.48
C ASP A 47 -6.59 -10.97 -8.91
N ASP A 48 -6.75 -9.65 -8.75
CA ASP A 48 -5.68 -8.67 -8.94
C ASP A 48 -4.49 -8.99 -8.00
N LEU A 49 -4.77 -9.28 -6.73
CA LEU A 49 -3.75 -9.67 -5.75
C LEU A 49 -3.05 -10.98 -6.12
N ARG A 50 -3.79 -12.01 -6.55
CA ARG A 50 -3.18 -13.28 -6.97
C ARG A 50 -2.27 -13.10 -8.18
N ALA A 51 -2.68 -12.25 -9.13
CA ALA A 51 -1.88 -11.94 -10.32
C ALA A 51 -0.63 -11.11 -9.98
N LEU A 52 -0.65 -10.31 -8.91
CA LEU A 52 0.53 -9.57 -8.41
C LEU A 52 1.63 -10.51 -7.88
N GLY A 53 1.28 -11.69 -7.37
CA GLY A 53 2.23 -12.65 -6.80
C GLY A 53 2.76 -12.22 -5.43
N PRO A 54 3.85 -12.83 -4.92
CA PRO A 54 4.35 -12.55 -3.57
C PRO A 54 4.75 -11.09 -3.35
N VAL A 55 4.39 -10.52 -2.19
CA VAL A 55 4.74 -9.15 -1.79
C VAL A 55 5.22 -9.15 -0.35
N ASP A 56 6.43 -8.66 -0.09
CA ASP A 56 6.99 -8.60 1.28
C ASP A 56 6.58 -7.32 2.03
N VAL A 57 6.44 -6.19 1.33
CA VAL A 57 6.24 -4.86 1.92
C VAL A 57 5.08 -4.13 1.24
N LEU A 58 4.21 -3.53 2.06
CA LEU A 58 3.16 -2.60 1.63
C LEU A 58 3.47 -1.23 2.24
N GLU A 59 3.70 -0.25 1.39
CA GLU A 59 3.96 1.13 1.77
C GLU A 59 2.82 2.04 1.32
N GLY A 60 2.39 2.97 2.18
CA GLY A 60 1.43 3.99 1.78
C GLY A 60 1.04 4.96 2.88
N GLY A 61 0.27 5.97 2.49
CA GLY A 61 -0.34 6.94 3.41
C GLY A 61 -1.79 7.19 3.00
N SER A 62 -2.62 7.56 3.97
CA SER A 62 -4.01 7.96 3.71
C SER A 62 -4.13 9.49 3.68
N PRO A 63 -4.92 10.10 2.78
CA PRO A 63 -5.02 11.55 2.68
C PRO A 63 -5.42 12.20 4.02
N CYS A 64 -4.57 13.13 4.47
CA CYS A 64 -4.67 13.84 5.75
C CYS A 64 -5.92 14.76 5.88
N GLN A 65 -6.65 15.01 4.80
CA GLN A 65 -7.75 15.99 4.79
C GLN A 65 -9.05 15.53 5.48
N ALA A 66 -9.23 14.22 5.71
CA ALA A 66 -10.29 13.73 6.61
C ALA A 66 -9.97 14.00 8.10
N PHE A 67 -8.74 14.44 8.39
CA PHE A 67 -8.15 14.52 9.73
C PHE A 67 -7.65 15.95 10.07
N SER A 68 -8.03 16.95 9.28
CA SER A 68 -7.65 18.36 9.45
C SER A 68 -8.82 19.20 10.00
N ILE A 69 -8.52 20.14 10.89
CA ILE A 69 -9.45 21.09 11.54
C ILE A 69 -10.36 21.83 10.54
N ALA A 70 -9.92 21.99 9.28
CA ALA A 70 -10.67 22.69 8.23
C ALA A 70 -11.74 21.83 7.52
N GLY A 71 -11.81 20.52 7.76
CA GLY A 71 -12.78 19.61 7.17
C GLY A 71 -13.60 18.93 8.25
N MET A 72 -14.74 19.53 8.61
CA MET A 72 -15.81 19.00 9.48
C MET A 72 -15.54 17.60 10.06
N ARG A 73 -15.17 17.55 11.34
CA ARG A 73 -15.00 16.36 12.21
C ARG A 73 -16.13 15.32 12.03
N LYS A 74 -16.09 14.52 10.97
CA LYS A 74 -17.02 13.41 10.71
C LYS A 74 -16.41 12.04 10.96
N GLY A 75 -15.11 11.98 11.26
CA GLY A 75 -14.41 10.74 11.60
C GLY A 75 -14.65 9.62 10.59
N LEU A 76 -14.90 8.42 11.11
CA LEU A 76 -15.25 7.20 10.35
C LEU A 76 -16.54 7.30 9.50
N GLY A 77 -17.28 8.42 9.56
CA GLY A 77 -18.49 8.67 8.79
C GLY A 77 -18.31 9.46 7.48
N ASP A 78 -17.09 9.93 7.15
CA ASP A 78 -16.77 10.52 5.84
C ASP A 78 -16.12 9.46 4.92
N ALA A 79 -16.59 9.36 3.68
CA ALA A 79 -16.10 8.41 2.67
C ALA A 79 -14.57 8.48 2.44
N ARG A 80 -13.92 9.60 2.81
CA ARG A 80 -12.47 9.80 2.70
C ARG A 80 -11.67 9.37 3.94
N GLY A 81 -12.27 9.42 5.14
CA GLY A 81 -11.68 8.81 6.36
C GLY A 81 -11.65 7.28 6.25
N ASN A 82 -12.46 6.74 5.36
CA ASN A 82 -12.54 5.33 5.02
C ASN A 82 -11.25 4.78 4.38
N LEU A 83 -10.42 5.60 3.72
CA LEU A 83 -9.24 5.10 2.99
C LEU A 83 -8.14 4.53 3.90
N MET A 84 -8.02 5.00 5.15
CA MET A 84 -7.13 4.35 6.13
C MET A 84 -7.60 2.93 6.45
N LEU A 85 -8.92 2.73 6.59
CA LEU A 85 -9.49 1.41 6.81
C LEU A 85 -9.33 0.52 5.58
N GLU A 86 -9.54 1.08 4.38
CA GLU A 86 -9.32 0.35 3.12
C GLU A 86 -7.86 -0.07 2.94
N PHE A 87 -6.90 0.77 3.34
CA PHE A 87 -5.48 0.39 3.42
C PHE A 87 -5.26 -0.80 4.38
N CYS A 88 -5.87 -0.79 5.57
CA CYS A 88 -5.77 -1.90 6.52
C CYS A 88 -6.40 -3.19 5.98
N LYS A 89 -7.59 -3.10 5.37
CA LYS A 89 -8.27 -4.23 4.72
C LYS A 89 -7.45 -4.81 3.57
N LEU A 90 -6.79 -3.95 2.79
CA LEU A 90 -5.89 -4.39 1.74
C LEU A 90 -4.68 -5.12 2.32
N ALA A 91 -4.01 -4.54 3.34
CA ALA A 91 -2.87 -5.14 4.01
C ALA A 91 -3.20 -6.55 4.55
N GLU A 92 -4.38 -6.71 5.15
CA GLU A 92 -4.88 -8.00 5.62
C GLU A 92 -5.06 -9.00 4.47
N ARG A 93 -5.74 -8.61 3.39
CA ARG A 93 -5.91 -9.49 2.22
C ARG A 93 -4.57 -9.87 1.60
N MET A 94 -3.62 -8.94 1.55
CA MET A 94 -2.27 -9.18 1.04
C MET A 94 -1.43 -10.07 1.96
N LYS A 95 -1.65 -10.04 3.28
CA LYS A 95 -1.03 -11.00 4.20
C LYS A 95 -1.38 -12.42 3.81
N GLU A 96 -2.67 -12.70 3.60
CA GLU A 96 -3.16 -14.05 3.28
C GLU A 96 -2.85 -14.47 1.83
N ILE A 97 -2.99 -13.55 0.86
CA ILE A 97 -2.87 -13.89 -0.57
C ILE A 97 -1.43 -13.76 -1.07
N ASN A 98 -0.72 -12.72 -0.66
CA ASN A 98 0.60 -12.36 -1.18
C ASN A 98 1.75 -12.70 -0.22
N GLY A 99 1.45 -13.12 1.02
CA GLY A 99 2.46 -13.40 2.04
C GLY A 99 3.11 -12.12 2.61
N LEU A 100 2.34 -11.04 2.72
CA LEU A 100 2.80 -9.74 3.23
C LEU A 100 3.42 -9.85 4.63
N ARG A 101 4.57 -9.20 4.84
CA ARG A 101 5.35 -9.28 6.09
C ARG A 101 5.47 -7.94 6.80
N TYR A 102 5.55 -6.86 6.05
CA TYR A 102 5.78 -5.53 6.59
C TYR A 102 4.81 -4.52 6.00
N VAL A 103 4.34 -3.62 6.87
CA VAL A 103 3.54 -2.45 6.49
C VAL A 103 4.30 -1.22 6.93
N VAL A 104 4.48 -0.27 6.01
CA VAL A 104 4.98 1.07 6.29
C VAL A 104 3.86 2.05 6.03
N TRP A 105 3.44 2.76 7.07
CA TRP A 105 2.39 3.74 6.97
C TRP A 105 2.90 5.13 7.38
N GLU A 106 2.84 6.08 6.45
CA GLU A 106 3.28 7.47 6.66
C GLU A 106 2.06 8.38 6.82
N ASN A 107 2.16 9.30 7.78
CA ASN A 107 1.17 10.35 7.98
C ASN A 107 1.77 11.52 8.79
N VAL A 108 1.09 12.67 8.78
CA VAL A 108 1.49 13.84 9.57
C VAL A 108 1.28 13.63 11.08
N LYS A 109 2.02 14.38 11.89
CA LYS A 109 1.99 14.30 13.37
C LYS A 109 0.59 14.40 13.99
N GLY A 110 -0.33 15.13 13.35
CA GLY A 110 -1.70 15.33 13.85
C GLY A 110 -2.49 14.04 14.05
N VAL A 111 -2.12 12.95 13.39
CA VAL A 111 -2.81 11.65 13.52
C VAL A 111 -2.73 11.06 14.93
N LEU A 112 -1.71 11.43 15.71
CA LEU A 112 -1.55 10.97 17.09
C LEU A 112 -2.54 11.63 18.06
N SER A 113 -3.11 12.78 17.68
CA SER A 113 -3.95 13.60 18.55
C SER A 113 -5.40 13.73 18.08
N ILE A 114 -5.69 13.36 16.82
CA ILE A 114 -7.05 13.47 16.31
C ILE A 114 -7.99 12.47 16.99
N GLU A 115 -9.21 12.92 17.29
CA GLU A 115 -10.21 12.12 18.01
C GLU A 115 -9.64 11.53 19.30
N GLU A 116 -8.85 12.34 20.02
CA GLU A 116 -8.20 11.93 21.27
C GLU A 116 -7.25 10.73 21.09
N GLY A 117 -6.65 10.61 19.89
CA GLY A 117 -5.75 9.51 19.52
C GLY A 117 -6.48 8.26 18.99
N THR A 118 -7.81 8.29 18.90
CA THR A 118 -8.62 7.15 18.47
C THR A 118 -8.27 6.70 17.05
N ALA A 119 -8.01 7.62 16.11
CA ALA A 119 -7.68 7.24 14.73
C ALA A 119 -6.41 6.38 14.65
N PHE A 120 -5.33 6.78 15.33
CA PHE A 120 -4.11 5.98 15.42
C PHE A 120 -4.35 4.68 16.19
N GLY A 121 -5.16 4.72 17.25
CA GLY A 121 -5.59 3.52 17.97
C GLY A 121 -6.34 2.51 17.08
N CYS A 122 -7.21 2.98 16.18
CA CYS A 122 -7.91 2.16 15.21
C CYS A 122 -6.96 1.53 14.18
N LEU A 123 -5.98 2.29 13.68
CA LEU A 123 -4.94 1.75 12.80
C LEU A 123 -4.18 0.61 13.49
N LEU A 124 -3.68 0.86 14.70
CA LEU A 124 -2.98 -0.15 15.47
C LEU A 124 -3.88 -1.36 15.73
N GLY A 125 -5.12 -1.14 16.15
CA GLY A 125 -6.09 -2.21 16.39
C GLY A 125 -6.39 -3.04 15.14
N ALA A 126 -6.47 -2.41 13.97
CA ALA A 126 -6.68 -3.11 12.70
C ALA A 126 -5.48 -3.99 12.32
N LEU A 127 -4.26 -3.60 12.71
CA LEU A 127 -3.02 -4.30 12.39
C LEU A 127 -2.50 -5.24 13.50
N ARG A 128 -3.01 -5.14 14.75
CA ARG A 128 -2.39 -5.75 15.94
C ARG A 128 -2.54 -7.27 16.04
N ASP A 129 -3.67 -7.83 15.63
CA ASP A 129 -4.00 -9.24 15.94
C ASP A 129 -4.69 -9.95 14.76
N ARG A 130 -4.03 -10.00 13.61
CA ARG A 130 -4.42 -10.85 12.47
C ARG A 130 -3.22 -11.47 11.85
#